data_AF-A0A7C6NIX6-F1
#
_entry.id   AF-A0A7C6NIX6-F1
#
_cell.length_a   1.000
_cell.length_b   1.000
_cell.length_c   1.000
_cell.angle_alpha   90.00
_cell.angle_beta   90.00
_cell.angle_gamma   90.00
#
_symmetry.space_group_name_H-M   'P 1'
#
loop_
_entity.id
_entity.type
_entity.pdbx_description
1 polymer ?
#
loop_
_entity_poly.entity_id
_entity_poly.type
_entity_poly.pdbx_seq_one_letter_code
_entity_poly.pdbx_strand_id
1 'polypeptide(L)'
;NRVQSIFNMPGQGISQGVAIMVGKKLGEKESKEAEEVVRIGLWLIGIFIAIGMTLVLIYGRYIIIFFVNDSEVVSYGLQMFRFTTISVFFFSLYTVLLGAFQGGGRTRSIMALNLVRLWGLRVPLSYILPLAFNMGTNGIWIGMLTSNVVVTIWSFILYKRGSWKVTLNLDVH
;
A
#
# COMPACT_ATOMS: atom_id res chain seq x y z
N ASN A 1 -5.56 -14.75 -13.07
CA ASN A 1 -5.10 -14.84 -11.67
C ASN A 1 -3.58 -15.03 -11.48
N ARG A 2 -2.86 -15.85 -12.27
CA ARG A 2 -1.40 -16.08 -12.08
C ARG A 2 -0.51 -14.86 -12.37
N VAL A 3 -0.85 -14.05 -13.38
CA VAL A 3 -0.07 -12.87 -13.77
C VAL A 3 -0.12 -11.77 -12.71
N GLN A 4 -1.27 -11.57 -12.05
CA GLN A 4 -1.41 -10.60 -10.96
C GLN A 4 -0.56 -10.95 -9.74
N SER A 5 -0.29 -12.24 -9.49
CA SER A 5 0.54 -12.69 -8.36
C SER A 5 2.00 -12.28 -8.52
N ILE A 6 2.55 -12.30 -9.74
CA ILE A 6 3.95 -11.94 -10.02
C ILE A 6 4.19 -10.46 -9.73
N PHE A 7 3.22 -9.59 -10.07
CA PHE A 7 3.32 -8.15 -9.82
C PHE A 7 3.20 -7.76 -8.34
N ASN A 8 2.47 -8.56 -7.53
CA ASN A 8 2.31 -8.28 -6.10
C ASN A 8 3.42 -8.89 -5.22
N MET A 9 4.31 -9.72 -5.77
CA MET A 9 5.37 -10.40 -5.02
C MET A 9 6.42 -9.46 -4.40
N PRO A 10 6.92 -8.41 -5.08
CA PRO A 10 8.01 -7.59 -4.52
C PRO A 10 7.56 -6.81 -3.27
N GLY A 11 6.37 -6.18 -3.33
CA GLY A 11 5.82 -5.42 -2.21
C GLY A 11 5.49 -6.30 -1.01
N GLN A 12 4.94 -7.49 -1.24
CA GLN A 12 4.69 -8.47 -0.18
C GLN A 12 5.99 -9.06 0.39
N GLY A 13 6.99 -9.29 -0.45
CA GLY A 13 8.31 -9.77 -0.02
C GLY A 13 9.00 -8.79 0.94
N ILE A 14 9.02 -7.50 0.58
CA ILE A 14 9.57 -6.44 1.45
C ILE A 14 8.76 -6.35 2.74
N SER A 15 7.43 -6.34 2.66
CA SER A 15 6.55 -6.32 3.84
C SER A 15 6.80 -7.49 4.80
N GLN A 16 6.96 -8.70 4.28
CA GLN A 16 7.23 -9.88 5.10
C GLN A 16 8.62 -9.85 5.72
N GLY A 17 9.64 -9.41 4.96
CA GLY A 17 10.99 -9.22 5.49
C GLY A 17 11.02 -8.21 6.65
N VAL A 18 10.32 -7.08 6.49
CA VAL A 18 10.15 -6.08 7.56
C VAL A 18 9.44 -6.69 8.76
N ALA A 19 8.37 -7.46 8.58
CA ALA A 19 7.65 -8.09 9.68
C ALA A 19 8.55 -9.04 10.51
N ILE A 20 9.34 -9.87 9.85
CA ILE A 20 10.25 -10.82 10.51
C ILE A 20 11.34 -10.08 11.29
N MET A 21 12.02 -9.13 10.65
CA MET A 21 13.11 -8.38 11.28
C MET A 21 12.61 -7.50 12.43
N VAL A 22 11.45 -6.85 12.28
CA VAL A 22 10.81 -6.06 13.34
C VAL A 22 10.44 -6.95 14.52
N GLY A 23 9.82 -8.12 14.27
CA GLY A 23 9.47 -9.06 15.33
C GLY A 23 10.70 -9.56 16.09
N LYS A 24 11.78 -9.88 15.38
CA LYS A 24 13.06 -10.26 15.99
C LYS A 24 13.61 -9.14 16.88
N LYS A 25 13.75 -7.92 16.35
CA LYS A 25 14.34 -6.78 17.08
C LYS A 25 13.51 -6.33 18.28
N LEU A 26 12.17 -6.38 18.17
CA LEU A 26 11.30 -6.13 19.31
C LEU A 26 11.42 -7.23 20.38
N GLY A 27 11.60 -8.50 19.98
CA GLY A 27 11.90 -9.60 20.90
C GLY A 27 13.23 -9.44 21.63
N GLU A 28 14.24 -8.88 20.96
CA GLU A 28 15.56 -8.54 21.54
C GLU A 28 15.53 -7.27 22.41
N LYS A 29 14.36 -6.63 22.61
CA LYS A 29 14.17 -5.33 23.29
C LYS A 29 14.88 -4.16 22.60
N GLU A 30 15.33 -4.32 21.36
CA GLU A 30 16.01 -3.32 20.55
C GLU A 30 15.03 -2.47 19.74
N SER A 31 14.18 -1.70 20.42
CA SER A 31 13.12 -0.93 19.76
C SER A 31 13.64 0.13 18.77
N LYS A 32 14.86 0.66 18.95
CA LYS A 32 15.46 1.63 18.03
C LYS A 32 15.84 0.98 16.71
N GLU A 33 16.43 -0.21 16.76
CA GLU A 33 16.79 -0.97 15.56
C GLU A 33 15.54 -1.45 14.81
N ALA A 34 14.48 -1.81 15.53
CA ALA A 34 13.19 -2.12 14.91
C ALA A 34 12.63 -0.93 14.09
N GLU A 35 12.77 0.31 14.57
CA GLU A 35 12.38 1.49 13.78
C GLU A 35 13.26 1.67 12.53
N GLU A 36 14.55 1.40 12.65
CA GLU A 36 15.50 1.51 11.55
C GLU A 36 15.17 0.51 10.43
N VAL A 37 14.84 -0.73 10.78
CA VAL A 37 14.34 -1.74 9.85
C VAL A 37 13.12 -1.23 9.07
N VAL A 38 12.14 -0.62 9.75
CA VAL A 38 10.95 -0.08 9.08
C VAL A 38 11.30 1.08 8.16
N ARG A 39 12.19 1.99 8.59
CA ARG A 39 12.67 3.10 7.74
C ARG A 39 13.38 2.59 6.50
N ILE A 40 14.26 1.60 6.63
CA ILE A 40 14.94 0.96 5.51
C ILE A 40 13.91 0.31 4.57
N GLY A 41 12.92 -0.40 5.11
CA GLY A 41 11.83 -0.97 4.32
C GLY A 41 11.04 0.08 3.54
N LEU A 42 10.74 1.23 4.16
CA LEU A 42 10.04 2.35 3.50
C LEU A 42 10.90 2.98 2.39
N TRP A 43 12.22 3.10 2.60
CA TRP A 43 13.15 3.57 1.57
C TRP A 43 13.26 2.59 0.41
N LEU A 44 13.42 1.29 0.70
CA LEU A 44 13.53 0.25 -0.33
C LEU A 44 12.28 0.18 -1.20
N ILE A 45 11.08 0.17 -0.58
CA ILE A 45 9.84 0.16 -1.35
C ILE A 45 9.66 1.47 -2.12
N GLY A 46 10.05 2.61 -1.54
CA GLY A 46 9.99 3.92 -2.20
C GLY A 46 10.86 3.95 -3.46
N ILE A 47 12.11 3.48 -3.37
CA ILE A 47 13.03 3.37 -4.51
C ILE A 47 12.48 2.39 -5.55
N PHE A 48 12.01 1.22 -5.12
CA PHE A 48 11.45 0.20 -6.02
C PHE A 48 10.28 0.76 -6.84
N ILE A 49 9.35 1.46 -6.19
CA ILE A 49 8.25 2.11 -6.88
C ILE A 49 8.75 3.25 -7.75
N ALA A 50 9.68 4.09 -7.30
CA ALA A 50 10.19 5.20 -8.11
C ALA A 50 10.79 4.70 -9.43
N ILE A 51 11.56 3.61 -9.37
CA ILE A 51 12.08 2.92 -10.56
C ILE A 51 10.93 2.36 -11.40
N GLY A 52 9.96 1.69 -10.77
CA GLY A 52 8.77 1.16 -11.44
C GLY A 52 7.97 2.25 -12.17
N MET A 53 7.71 3.38 -11.54
CA MET A 53 7.03 4.54 -12.14
C MET A 53 7.81 5.10 -13.32
N THR A 54 9.13 5.20 -13.19
CA THR A 54 10.00 5.73 -14.25
C THR A 54 9.98 4.81 -15.47
N LEU A 55 10.14 3.50 -15.25
CA LEU A 55 10.03 2.49 -16.32
C LEU A 55 8.65 2.53 -16.98
N VAL A 56 7.60 2.68 -16.18
CA VAL A 56 6.24 2.73 -16.67
C VAL A 56 5.92 4.05 -17.40
N LEU A 57 6.52 5.19 -17.02
CA LEU A 57 6.38 6.44 -17.77
C LEU A 57 7.06 6.35 -19.14
N ILE A 58 8.20 5.66 -19.23
CA ILE A 58 8.98 5.51 -20.47
C ILE A 58 8.37 4.42 -21.37
N TYR A 59 8.04 3.26 -20.83
CA TYR A 59 7.59 2.08 -21.56
C TYR A 59 6.07 1.85 -21.52
N GLY A 60 5.33 2.51 -20.62
CA GLY A 60 3.89 2.32 -20.47
C GLY A 60 3.12 2.69 -21.73
N ARG A 61 3.58 3.71 -22.47
CA ARG A 61 3.01 4.03 -23.79
C ARG A 61 3.18 2.88 -24.79
N TYR A 62 4.35 2.23 -24.80
CA TYR A 62 4.62 1.08 -25.65
C TYR A 62 3.80 -0.15 -25.25
N ILE A 63 3.65 -0.42 -23.95
CA ILE A 63 2.83 -1.53 -23.43
C ILE A 63 1.34 -1.33 -23.75
N ILE A 64 0.82 -0.11 -23.58
CA ILE A 64 -0.58 0.21 -23.88
C ILE A 64 -0.88 0.03 -25.37
N ILE A 65 -0.01 0.52 -26.26
CA ILE A 65 -0.17 0.35 -27.71
C ILE A 65 -0.05 -1.12 -28.13
N PHE A 66 0.78 -1.91 -27.45
CA PHE A 66 0.93 -3.34 -27.75
C PHE A 66 -0.27 -4.19 -27.33
N PHE A 67 -0.99 -3.79 -26.27
CA PHE A 67 -2.18 -4.50 -25.77
C PHE A 67 -3.51 -3.94 -26.28
N VAL A 68 -3.55 -2.69 -26.75
CA VAL A 68 -4.77 -1.98 -27.10
C VAL A 68 -4.61 -1.29 -28.45
N ASN A 69 -5.26 -1.84 -29.49
CA ASN A 69 -5.31 -1.28 -30.84
C ASN A 69 -6.45 -0.27 -31.06
N ASP A 70 -7.27 0.00 -30.04
CA ASP A 70 -8.44 0.87 -30.15
C ASP A 70 -8.21 2.24 -29.50
N SER A 71 -8.34 3.31 -30.30
CA SER A 71 -8.00 4.69 -29.92
C SER A 71 -8.82 5.22 -28.74
N GLU A 72 -10.05 4.72 -28.57
CA GLU A 72 -10.93 5.12 -27.47
C GLU A 72 -10.44 4.53 -26.14
N VAL A 73 -10.01 3.27 -26.15
CA VAL A 73 -9.50 2.55 -24.97
C VAL A 73 -8.16 3.11 -24.51
N VAL A 74 -7.34 3.65 -25.41
CA VAL A 74 -6.09 4.34 -25.06
C VAL A 74 -6.37 5.61 -24.24
N SER A 75 -7.43 6.37 -24.56
CA SER A 75 -7.78 7.61 -23.86
C SER A 75 -8.29 7.36 -22.43
N TYR A 76 -9.17 6.36 -22.25
CA TYR A 76 -9.63 5.92 -20.93
C TYR A 76 -8.50 5.22 -20.15
N GLY A 77 -7.66 4.44 -20.84
CA GLY A 77 -6.50 3.77 -20.29
C GLY A 77 -5.52 4.76 -19.67
N LEU A 78 -5.20 5.86 -20.36
CA LEU A 78 -4.28 6.90 -19.85
C LEU A 78 -4.76 7.56 -18.55
N GLN A 79 -6.06 7.83 -18.42
CA GLN A 79 -6.63 8.40 -17.19
C GLN A 79 -6.57 7.40 -16.03
N MET A 80 -7.02 6.17 -16.27
CA MET A 80 -6.90 5.06 -15.32
C MET A 80 -5.45 4.86 -14.88
N PHE A 81 -4.51 4.99 -15.82
CA PHE A 81 -3.09 4.81 -15.58
C PHE A 81 -2.55 5.82 -14.57
N ARG A 82 -2.90 7.11 -14.72
CA ARG A 82 -2.49 8.17 -13.79
C ARG A 82 -2.99 7.93 -12.36
N PHE A 83 -4.26 7.59 -12.19
CA PHE A 83 -4.82 7.32 -10.86
C PHE A 83 -4.21 6.07 -10.23
N THR A 84 -4.03 5.01 -11.01
CA THR A 84 -3.47 3.74 -10.53
C THR A 84 -2.02 3.90 -10.11
N THR A 85 -1.22 4.62 -10.89
CA THR A 85 0.18 4.97 -10.59
C THR A 85 0.26 5.59 -9.18
N ILE A 86 -0.41 6.71 -8.95
CA ILE A 86 -0.36 7.38 -7.64
C ILE A 86 -0.89 6.46 -6.53
N SER A 87 -1.95 5.71 -6.79
CA SER A 87 -2.57 4.81 -5.81
C SER A 87 -1.63 3.67 -5.37
N VAL A 88 -0.86 3.10 -6.30
CA VAL A 88 0.12 2.04 -6.02
C VAL A 88 1.27 2.55 -5.16
N PHE A 89 1.68 3.82 -5.34
CA PHE A 89 2.69 4.46 -4.49
C PHE A 89 2.25 4.46 -3.02
N PHE A 90 1.07 5.01 -2.73
CA PHE A 90 0.55 5.04 -1.36
C PHE A 90 0.28 3.65 -0.80
N PHE A 91 -0.26 2.74 -1.62
CA PHE A 91 -0.58 1.39 -1.20
C PHE A 91 0.66 0.58 -0.78
N SER A 92 1.76 0.74 -1.50
CA SER A 92 3.00 0.03 -1.20
C SER A 92 3.68 0.54 0.09
N LEU A 93 3.59 1.85 0.37
CA LEU A 93 4.01 2.39 1.68
C LEU A 93 3.16 1.78 2.80
N TYR A 94 1.84 1.69 2.59
CA TYR A 94 0.93 1.06 3.53
C TYR A 94 1.26 -0.42 3.77
N THR A 95 1.67 -1.18 2.74
CA THR A 95 2.08 -2.58 2.94
C THR A 95 3.31 -2.73 3.84
N VAL A 96 4.31 -1.84 3.74
CA VAL A 96 5.47 -1.88 4.63
C VAL A 96 5.07 -1.57 6.08
N LEU A 97 4.21 -0.57 6.29
CA LEU A 97 3.69 -0.24 7.60
C LEU A 97 2.88 -1.41 8.19
N LEU A 98 2.07 -2.08 7.38
CA LEU A 98 1.38 -3.32 7.74
C LEU A 98 2.36 -4.39 8.23
N GLY A 99 3.45 -4.61 7.49
CA GLY A 99 4.53 -5.51 7.91
C GLY A 99 5.09 -5.14 9.29
N ALA A 100 5.32 -3.85 9.55
CA ALA A 100 5.76 -3.38 10.85
C ALA A 100 4.73 -3.66 11.98
N PHE A 101 3.44 -3.40 11.74
CA PHE A 101 2.37 -3.74 12.70
C PHE A 101 2.25 -5.26 12.93
N GLN A 102 2.53 -6.05 11.89
CA GLN A 102 2.47 -7.52 11.95
C GLN A 102 3.65 -8.07 12.76
N GLY A 103 4.86 -7.56 12.53
CA GLY A 103 6.04 -7.89 13.33
C GLY A 103 5.92 -7.47 14.79
N GLY A 104 5.23 -6.35 15.05
CA GLY A 104 4.91 -5.88 16.39
C GLY A 104 3.72 -6.59 17.07
N GLY A 105 3.14 -7.62 16.47
CA GLY A 105 2.06 -8.42 17.07
C GLY A 105 0.72 -7.68 17.19
N ARG A 106 0.54 -6.54 16.53
CA ARG A 106 -0.65 -5.67 16.70
C ARG A 106 -1.69 -5.87 15.61
N THR A 107 -2.20 -7.09 15.52
CA THR A 107 -3.17 -7.53 14.50
C THR A 107 -4.49 -6.75 14.52
N ARG A 108 -4.93 -6.26 15.70
CA ARG A 108 -6.15 -5.44 15.79
C ARG A 108 -6.05 -4.14 14.99
N SER A 109 -4.87 -3.49 15.01
CA SER A 109 -4.63 -2.28 14.20
C SER A 109 -4.70 -2.58 12.71
N ILE A 110 -4.14 -3.72 12.29
CA ILE A 110 -4.16 -4.20 10.90
C ILE A 110 -5.59 -4.42 10.42
N MET A 111 -6.40 -5.10 11.23
CA MET A 111 -7.81 -5.35 10.92
C MET A 111 -8.60 -4.06 10.79
N ALA A 112 -8.46 -3.13 11.76
CA ALA A 112 -9.14 -1.84 11.71
C ALA A 112 -8.76 -1.02 10.47
N LEU A 113 -7.46 -0.95 10.13
CA LEU A 113 -6.98 -0.25 8.93
C LEU A 113 -7.57 -0.85 7.66
N ASN A 114 -7.56 -2.18 7.52
CA ASN A 114 -8.11 -2.85 6.33
C ASN A 114 -9.62 -2.71 6.23
N LEU A 115 -10.35 -2.84 7.35
CA LEU A 115 -11.80 -2.68 7.38
C LEU A 115 -12.22 -1.27 6.96
N VAL A 116 -11.62 -0.24 7.55
CA VAL A 116 -11.93 1.15 7.19
C VAL A 116 -11.52 1.44 5.74
N ARG A 117 -10.36 0.95 5.28
CA ARG A 117 -9.95 1.13 3.88
C ARG A 117 -10.95 0.54 2.90
N LEU A 118 -11.35 -0.71 3.10
CA LEU A 118 -12.19 -1.44 2.17
C LEU A 118 -13.67 -1.06 2.31
N TRP A 119 -14.20 -1.18 3.51
CA TRP A 119 -15.64 -1.01 3.78
C TRP A 119 -16.01 0.43 4.14
N GLY A 120 -15.15 1.14 4.87
CA GLY A 120 -15.43 2.52 5.28
C GLY A 120 -15.19 3.55 4.17
N LEU A 121 -14.22 3.29 3.30
CA LEU A 121 -13.79 4.25 2.27
C LEU A 121 -14.01 3.72 0.86
N ARG A 122 -13.39 2.60 0.50
CA ARG A 122 -13.39 2.14 -0.90
C ARG A 122 -14.79 1.80 -1.40
N VAL A 123 -15.57 1.01 -0.67
CA VAL A 123 -16.93 0.62 -1.10
C VAL A 123 -17.86 1.83 -1.22
N PRO A 124 -17.98 2.72 -0.21
CA PRO A 124 -18.84 3.90 -0.31
C PRO A 124 -18.38 4.86 -1.41
N LEU A 125 -17.08 5.15 -1.52
CA LEU A 125 -16.56 6.06 -2.53
C LEU A 125 -16.75 5.51 -3.94
N SER A 126 -16.48 4.22 -4.16
CA SER A 126 -16.67 3.58 -5.46
C SER A 126 -18.13 3.43 -5.87
N TYR A 127 -19.09 3.54 -4.94
CA TYR A 127 -20.52 3.55 -5.24
C TYR A 127 -21.04 4.98 -5.46
N ILE A 128 -20.68 5.90 -4.55
CA ILE A 128 -21.20 7.28 -4.55
C ILE A 128 -20.60 8.12 -5.68
N LEU A 129 -19.27 8.06 -5.93
CA LEU A 129 -18.65 8.93 -6.94
C LEU A 129 -19.17 8.67 -8.37
N PRO A 130 -19.30 7.41 -8.83
CA PRO A 130 -19.84 7.15 -10.16
C PRO A 130 -21.31 7.54 -10.29
N LEU A 131 -22.13 7.26 -9.27
CA LEU A 131 -23.59 7.43 -9.31
C LEU A 131 -24.04 8.87 -9.02
N ALA A 132 -23.43 9.56 -8.07
CA ALA A 132 -23.84 10.91 -7.65
C ALA A 132 -23.19 12.02 -8.48
N PHE A 133 -21.95 11.83 -8.95
CA PHE A 133 -21.22 12.84 -9.72
C PHE A 133 -21.16 12.56 -11.24
N ASN A 134 -21.83 11.51 -11.72
CA ASN A 134 -21.80 11.10 -13.14
C ASN A 134 -20.37 10.87 -13.69
N MET A 135 -19.40 10.57 -12.81
CA MET A 135 -18.00 10.41 -13.18
C MET A 135 -17.70 9.06 -13.85
N GLY A 136 -18.72 8.19 -14.01
CA GLY A 136 -18.58 6.86 -14.59
C GLY A 136 -17.43 6.07 -13.95
N THR A 137 -16.61 5.44 -14.78
CA THR A 137 -15.49 4.59 -14.35
C THR A 137 -14.39 5.37 -13.60
N ASN A 138 -14.25 6.68 -13.83
CA ASN A 138 -13.27 7.52 -13.13
C ASN A 138 -13.56 7.63 -11.63
N GLY A 139 -14.84 7.61 -11.23
CA GLY A 139 -15.23 7.65 -9.82
C GLY A 139 -14.70 6.45 -9.02
N ILE A 140 -14.60 5.28 -9.65
CA ILE A 140 -14.06 4.06 -9.05
C ILE A 140 -12.56 4.21 -8.79
N TRP A 141 -11.81 4.72 -9.77
CA TRP A 141 -10.37 4.93 -9.65
C TRP A 141 -10.02 5.98 -8.60
N ILE A 142 -10.79 7.06 -8.54
CA ILE A 142 -10.64 8.10 -7.51
C ILE A 142 -10.97 7.53 -6.12
N GLY A 143 -12.05 6.75 -5.98
CA GLY A 143 -12.38 6.08 -4.73
C GLY A 143 -11.26 5.15 -4.25
N MET A 144 -10.65 4.40 -5.18
CA MET A 144 -9.48 3.58 -4.88
C MET A 144 -8.29 4.41 -4.42
N LEU A 145 -7.92 5.46 -5.16
CA LEU A 145 -6.83 6.37 -4.82
C LEU A 145 -7.04 6.96 -3.42
N THR A 146 -8.19 7.59 -3.17
CA THR A 146 -8.51 8.24 -1.91
C THR A 146 -8.49 7.24 -0.74
N SER A 147 -9.06 6.04 -0.93
CA SER A 147 -9.02 5.00 0.11
C SER A 147 -7.58 4.60 0.49
N ASN A 148 -6.69 4.50 -0.50
CA ASN A 148 -5.29 4.15 -0.27
C ASN A 148 -4.53 5.31 0.38
N VAL A 149 -4.73 6.55 -0.08
CA VAL A 149 -4.10 7.74 0.53
C VAL A 149 -4.48 7.87 2.01
N VAL A 150 -5.78 7.80 2.32
CA VAL A 150 -6.28 7.97 3.68
C VAL A 150 -5.77 6.87 4.61
N VAL A 151 -5.80 5.59 4.19
CA VAL A 151 -5.28 4.50 5.02
C VAL A 151 -3.77 4.61 5.22
N THR A 152 -3.01 5.02 4.21
CA THR A 152 -1.56 5.19 4.32
C THR A 152 -1.25 6.28 5.34
N ILE A 153 -1.92 7.44 5.25
CA ILE A 153 -1.77 8.53 6.23
C ILE A 153 -2.13 8.05 7.63
N TRP A 154 -3.27 7.38 7.79
CA TRP A 154 -3.71 6.89 9.09
C TRP A 154 -2.75 5.86 9.69
N SER A 155 -2.26 4.92 8.87
CA SER A 155 -1.27 3.93 9.29
C SER A 155 0.06 4.59 9.69
N PHE A 156 0.47 5.65 8.99
CA PHE A 156 1.68 6.40 9.31
C PHE A 156 1.55 7.18 10.63
N ILE A 157 0.37 7.75 10.91
CA ILE A 157 0.06 8.36 12.21
C ILE A 157 0.16 7.31 13.32
N LEU A 158 -0.46 6.15 13.15
CA LEU A 158 -0.39 5.05 14.13
C LEU A 158 1.03 4.53 14.33
N TYR A 159 1.83 4.52 13.26
CA TYR A 159 3.25 4.18 13.30
C TYR A 159 4.04 5.19 14.14
N LYS A 160 3.87 6.49 13.89
CA LYS A 160 4.53 7.56 14.66
C LYS A 160 4.12 7.60 16.12
N ARG A 161 2.90 7.20 16.46
CA ARG A 161 2.45 7.06 17.86
C ARG A 161 3.15 5.92 18.61
N GLY A 162 4.06 5.17 17.97
CA GLY A 162 4.78 4.05 18.56
C GLY A 162 3.88 2.86 18.90
N SER A 163 2.61 2.92 18.47
CA SER A 163 1.57 2.04 18.95
C SER A 163 1.84 0.59 18.56
N TRP A 164 2.63 0.35 17.51
CA TRP A 164 3.04 -0.97 17.00
C TRP A 164 4.09 -1.70 17.85
N LYS A 165 4.78 -1.04 18.78
CA LYS A 165 5.86 -1.63 19.57
C LYS A 165 5.32 -2.36 20.80
N VAL A 166 4.71 -3.53 20.61
CA VAL A 166 4.31 -4.37 21.75
C VAL A 166 5.55 -5.09 22.28
N THR A 167 6.16 -4.56 23.33
CA THR A 167 7.19 -5.28 24.08
C THR A 167 6.51 -6.33 24.94
N LEU A 168 6.83 -7.62 24.75
CA LEU A 168 6.49 -8.63 25.75
C LEU A 168 7.30 -8.35 27.02
N ASN A 169 6.68 -7.69 28.00
CA ASN A 169 7.16 -7.80 29.38
C ASN A 169 6.81 -9.21 29.85
N LEU A 170 7.76 -10.15 29.68
CA LEU A 170 7.76 -11.42 30.38
C LEU A 170 8.19 -11.18 31.84
N ASP A 171 7.40 -10.40 32.58
CA ASP A 171 7.43 -10.35 34.04
C ASP A 171 6.14 -11.04 34.51
N VAL A 172 6.16 -12.37 34.49
CA VAL A 172 5.21 -13.16 35.29
C VAL A 172 6.06 -14.07 36.15
N HIS A 173 6.11 -13.68 37.43
CA HIS A 173 6.67 -14.40 38.56
C HIS A 173 6.08 -15.81 38.71
#